data_AF-A0A0R1WDD9-F1
#
_entry.id   AF-A0A0R1WDD9-F1
#
_cell.length_a   1.000
_cell.length_b   1.000
_cell.length_c   1.000
_cell.angle_alpha   90.00
_cell.angle_beta   90.00
_cell.angle_gamma   90.00
#
_symmetry.space_group_name_H-M   'P 1'
#
loop_
_entity.id
_entity.type
_entity.pdbx_description
1 polymer ?
#
loop_
_entity_poly.entity_id
_entity_poly.type
_entity_poly.pdbx_seq_one_letter_code
_entity_poly.pdbx_strand_id
1 'polypeptide(L)'
;MSGLIISIIQKMMGHPIEDIYNLTDLTANWALYIINIIVWIGTFTVKVRRLHDTDRSGWWLLIDLIPVIGTIWFFILMILPSKRSRWN
;
A
#
# COMPACT_ATOMS: atom_id res chain seq x y z
N MET A 1 -18.42 6.66 -24.84
CA MET A 1 -17.05 6.16 -24.64
C MET A 1 -16.15 7.11 -23.82
N SER A 2 -16.40 8.42 -23.76
CA SER A 2 -15.52 9.39 -23.05
C SER A 2 -15.61 9.42 -21.52
N GLY A 3 -16.62 8.79 -20.90
CA GLY A 3 -16.85 8.85 -19.44
C GLY A 3 -15.91 8.00 -18.58
N LEU A 4 -15.20 7.03 -19.17
CA LEU A 4 -14.32 6.13 -18.44
C LEU A 4 -13.07 6.87 -17.95
N ILE A 5 -12.49 7.72 -18.79
CA ILE A 5 -11.35 8.59 -18.46
C ILE A 5 -11.74 9.58 -17.35
N ILE A 6 -12.91 10.22 -17.47
CA ILE A 6 -13.46 11.14 -16.47
C ILE A 6 -13.65 10.42 -15.13
N SER A 7 -14.18 9.19 -15.14
CA SER A 7 -14.39 8.40 -13.93
C SER A 7 -13.08 7.95 -13.24
N ILE A 8 -12.03 7.66 -14.02
CA ILE A 8 -10.70 7.35 -13.49
C ILE A 8 -10.11 8.60 -12.85
N ILE A 9 -10.17 9.73 -13.52
CA ILE A 9 -9.67 11.01 -13.01
C ILE A 9 -10.44 11.41 -11.75
N GLN A 10 -11.76 11.25 -11.72
CA GLN A 10 -12.59 11.53 -10.55
C GLN A 10 -12.31 10.60 -9.38
N LYS A 11 -12.10 9.30 -9.62
CA LYS A 11 -11.68 8.35 -8.58
C LYS A 11 -10.30 8.64 -8.02
N MET A 12 -9.38 9.12 -8.85
CA MET A 12 -8.09 9.59 -8.38
C MET A 12 -8.33 10.86 -7.55
N MET A 13 -8.89 11.91 -8.15
CA MET A 13 -9.12 13.22 -7.54
C MET A 13 -10.04 13.21 -6.31
N GLY A 14 -10.80 12.14 -6.05
CA GLY A 14 -11.60 11.98 -4.82
C GLY A 14 -12.78 12.94 -4.69
N HIS A 15 -13.04 13.78 -5.70
CA HIS A 15 -14.16 14.70 -5.79
C HIS A 15 -14.62 14.83 -7.24
N PRO A 16 -15.90 15.18 -7.50
CA PRO A 16 -16.43 15.41 -8.83
C PRO A 16 -15.69 16.52 -9.59
N ILE A 17 -15.43 16.31 -10.88
CA ILE A 17 -14.76 17.30 -11.75
C ILE A 17 -15.65 18.54 -12.01
N GLU A 18 -16.94 18.42 -11.72
CA GLU A 18 -17.94 19.49 -11.84
C GLU A 18 -17.92 20.47 -10.65
N ASP A 19 -17.29 20.12 -9.53
CA ASP A 19 -17.17 21.01 -8.38
C ASP A 19 -15.98 21.97 -8.55
N ILE A 20 -16.24 23.27 -8.35
CA ILE A 20 -15.21 24.30 -8.36
C ILE A 20 -14.27 24.06 -7.17
N TYR A 21 -12.99 23.78 -7.43
CA TYR A 21 -11.97 23.61 -6.39
C TYR A 21 -11.91 24.85 -5.49
N ASN A 22 -12.37 24.72 -4.25
CA ASN A 22 -11.99 25.68 -3.23
C ASN A 22 -10.51 25.47 -2.90
N LEU A 23 -9.84 26.55 -2.49
CA LEU A 23 -8.43 26.50 -2.05
C LEU A 23 -8.21 25.45 -0.94
N THR A 24 -9.22 25.23 -0.10
CA THR A 24 -9.26 24.22 0.97
C THR A 24 -9.34 22.80 0.45
N ASP A 25 -10.15 22.56 -0.58
CA ASP A 25 -10.35 21.21 -1.16
C ASP A 25 -9.11 20.78 -1.93
N LEU A 26 -8.49 21.73 -2.66
CA LEU A 26 -7.23 21.51 -3.34
C LEU A 26 -6.13 21.15 -2.32
N THR A 27 -5.93 21.98 -1.29
CA THR A 27 -4.88 21.71 -0.28
C THR A 27 -5.11 20.40 0.48
N ALA A 28 -6.34 20.07 0.85
CA ALA A 28 -6.66 18.80 1.52
C ALA A 28 -6.34 17.58 0.64
N ASN A 29 -6.70 17.62 -0.65
CA ASN A 29 -6.48 16.51 -1.57
C ASN A 29 -4.99 16.21 -1.79
N TRP A 30 -4.18 17.25 -2.04
CA TRP A 30 -2.72 17.11 -2.17
C TRP A 30 -2.07 16.61 -0.88
N ALA A 31 -2.51 17.10 0.28
CA ALA A 31 -2.03 16.63 1.58
C ALA A 31 -2.32 15.15 1.81
N LEU A 32 -3.54 14.69 1.48
CA LEU A 32 -3.93 13.28 1.61
C LEU A 32 -3.10 12.36 0.70
N TYR A 33 -2.77 12.78 -0.52
CA TYR A 33 -1.90 11.98 -1.39
C TYR A 33 -0.49 11.83 -0.82
N ILE A 34 0.08 12.93 -0.31
CA ILE A 34 1.42 12.89 0.30
C ILE A 34 1.43 11.94 1.51
N ILE A 35 0.41 12.03 2.37
CA ILE A 35 0.27 11.13 3.53
C ILE A 35 0.13 9.68 3.06
N ASN A 36 -0.70 9.40 2.06
CA ASN A 36 -0.87 8.05 1.51
C ASN A 36 0.46 7.47 0.99
N ILE A 37 1.26 8.25 0.27
CA ILE A 37 2.57 7.80 -0.22
C ILE A 37 3.52 7.48 0.95
N ILE A 38 3.58 8.35 1.96
CA ILE A 38 4.41 8.13 3.14
C ILE A 38 4.00 6.85 3.87
N VAL A 39 2.70 6.66 4.11
CA VAL A 39 2.16 5.47 4.77
C VAL A 39 2.40 4.22 3.94
N TRP A 40 2.27 4.31 2.61
CA TRP A 40 2.52 3.20 1.70
C TRP A 40 4.00 2.75 1.74
N ILE A 41 4.95 3.69 1.69
CA ILE A 41 6.39 3.41 1.82
C ILE A 41 6.71 2.82 3.19
N GLY A 42 6.13 3.37 4.26
CA GLY A 42 6.29 2.86 5.62
C GLY A 42 5.81 1.42 5.77
N THR A 43 4.61 1.13 5.26
CA THR A 43 4.02 -0.21 5.27
C THR A 43 4.87 -1.20 4.45
N PHE A 44 5.34 -0.79 3.27
CA PHE A 44 6.21 -1.60 2.43
C PHE A 44 7.53 -1.93 3.15
N THR A 45 8.15 -0.94 3.79
CA THR A 45 9.42 -1.11 4.51
C THR A 45 9.28 -2.03 5.72
N VAL A 46 8.20 -1.89 6.49
CA VAL A 46 7.92 -2.78 7.64
C VAL A 46 7.71 -4.22 7.18
N LYS A 47 6.96 -4.43 6.09
CA LYS A 47 6.77 -5.75 5.48
C LYS A 47 8.09 -6.37 5.07
N VAL A 48 8.97 -5.64 4.37
CA VAL A 48 10.30 -6.14 3.97
C VAL A 48 11.16 -6.51 5.18
N ARG A 49 11.21 -5.65 6.21
CA ARG A 49 11.96 -5.93 7.44
C ARG A 49 11.44 -7.19 8.13
N ARG A 50 10.12 -7.36 8.25
CA ARG A 50 9.52 -8.53 8.88
C ARG A 50 9.90 -9.84 8.17
N LEU A 51 9.93 -9.83 6.84
CA LEU A 51 10.39 -10.98 6.08
C LEU A 51 11.89 -11.25 6.29
N HIS A 52 12.70 -10.20 6.31
CA HIS A 52 14.11 -10.31 6.61
C HIS A 52 14.37 -10.92 8.00
N ASP A 53 13.58 -10.53 9.01
CA ASP A 53 13.65 -11.09 10.38
C ASP A 53 13.32 -12.59 10.44
N THR A 54 12.70 -13.15 9.41
CA THR A 54 12.38 -14.58 9.27
C THR A 54 13.35 -15.35 8.36
N ASP A 55 14.52 -14.78 8.04
CA ASP A 55 15.49 -15.29 7.05
C ASP A 55 14.88 -15.46 5.63
N ARG A 56 13.85 -14.67 5.27
CA ARG A 56 13.22 -14.72 3.94
C ARG A 56 13.61 -13.49 3.12
N SER A 57 13.78 -13.66 1.81
CA SER A 57 14.09 -12.56 0.90
C SER A 57 12.89 -11.62 0.74
N GLY A 58 13.14 -10.32 0.50
CA GLY A 58 12.08 -9.33 0.25
C GLY A 58 11.20 -9.63 -0.98
N TRP A 59 11.65 -10.52 -1.87
CA TRP A 59 10.93 -10.95 -3.07
C TRP A 59 9.61 -11.67 -2.79
N TRP A 60 9.46 -12.27 -1.61
CA TRP A 60 8.20 -12.89 -1.17
C TRP A 60 7.05 -11.88 -1.02
N LEU A 61 7.35 -10.58 -0.96
CA LEU A 61 6.34 -9.51 -0.94
C LEU A 61 5.62 -9.40 -2.30
N LEU A 62 6.24 -9.85 -3.41
CA LEU A 62 5.57 -9.90 -4.72
C LEU A 62 4.42 -10.90 -4.78
N ILE A 63 4.38 -11.87 -3.86
CA ILE A 63 3.26 -12.81 -3.77
C ILE A 63 1.97 -12.07 -3.38
N ASP A 64 2.05 -10.98 -2.61
CA ASP A 64 0.91 -10.12 -2.25
C ASP A 64 0.24 -9.48 -3.49
N LEU A 65 0.92 -9.47 -4.65
CA LEU A 65 0.36 -9.00 -5.93
C LEU A 65 -0.67 -9.99 -6.52
N ILE A 66 -0.68 -11.25 -6.08
CA ILE A 66 -1.67 -12.25 -6.47
C ILE A 66 -2.85 -12.17 -5.50
N PRO A 67 -4.05 -11.78 -5.97
CA PRO A 67 -5.21 -11.65 -5.09
C PRO A 67 -5.63 -13.00 -4.51
N VAL A 68 -6.18 -12.97 -3.30
CA VAL A 68 -6.65 -14.13 -2.51
C VAL A 68 -5.54 -15.05 -2.03
N ILE A 69 -4.86 -15.75 -2.92
CA ILE A 69 -3.86 -16.77 -2.53
C ILE A 69 -2.62 -16.09 -1.95
N GLY A 70 -2.20 -15.00 -2.58
CA GLY A 70 -0.99 -14.30 -2.20
C GLY A 70 -1.10 -13.59 -0.85
N THR A 71 -2.26 -12.97 -0.61
CA THR A 71 -2.59 -12.31 0.66
C THR A 71 -2.68 -13.30 1.82
N ILE A 72 -3.31 -14.47 1.61
CA ILE A 72 -3.38 -15.53 2.63
C ILE A 72 -1.97 -16.05 2.96
N TRP A 73 -1.15 -16.32 1.95
CA TRP A 73 0.21 -16.81 2.16
C TRP A 73 1.11 -15.78 2.86
N PHE A 74 1.03 -14.52 2.44
CA PHE A 74 1.77 -13.42 3.05
C PHE A 74 1.35 -13.21 4.52
N PHE A 75 0.07 -13.34 4.82
CA PHE A 75 -0.45 -13.27 6.19
C PHE A 75 0.14 -14.38 7.08
N ILE A 76 0.22 -15.61 6.58
CA ILE A 76 0.86 -16.73 7.29
C ILE A 76 2.34 -16.41 7.58
N LEU A 77 3.06 -15.87 6.59
CA LEU A 77 4.46 -15.47 6.77
C LEU A 77 4.64 -14.37 7.83
N MET A 78 3.70 -13.44 7.94
CA MET A 78 3.75 -12.39 8.98
C MET A 78 3.56 -12.92 10.41
N ILE A 79 2.81 -14.01 10.58
CA ILE A 79 2.51 -14.62 11.89
C ILE A 79 3.61 -15.60 12.33
N LEU A 80 4.39 -16.15 11.40
CA LEU A 80 5.45 -17.09 11.73
C LEU A 80 6.45 -16.51 12.75
N PRO A 81 6.89 -17.29 13.77
CA PRO A 81 7.90 -16.82 14.71
C PRO A 81 9.20 -16.46 13.99
N SER A 82 9.88 -15.39 14.45
CA SER A 82 11.25 -15.12 14.00
C SER A 82 12.16 -16.28 14.41
N LYS A 83 13.18 -16.53 13.59
CA LYS A 83 14.08 -17.66 13.82
C LYS A 83 14.88 -17.44 15.12
N ARG A 84 14.99 -18.47 15.96
CA ARG A 84 15.80 -18.39 17.19
C ARG A 84 17.27 -18.20 16.83
N SER A 85 17.90 -17.16 17.38
CA SER A 85 19.34 -16.95 17.32
C SER A 85 20.07 -18.16 17.92
N ARG A 86 21.11 -18.66 17.25
CA ARG A 86 21.87 -19.89 17.58
C ARG A 86 22.54 -19.89 18.96
N TRP A 87 22.46 -18.79 19.70
CA TRP A 87 23.15 -18.54 20.96
C TRP A 87 22.24 -18.62 22.20
N ASN A 88 21.02 -19.15 22.06
CA ASN A 88 20.01 -19.42 23.10
C ASN A 88 19.35 -20.79 22.86
#